data_AF-A0A960L060-F1
#
_entry.id   AF-A0A960L060-F1
#
_cell.length_a   1.000
_cell.length_b   1.000
_cell.length_c   1.000
_cell.angle_alpha   90.00
_cell.angle_beta   90.00
_cell.angle_gamma   90.00
#
_symmetry.space_group_name_H-M   'P 1'
#
loop_
_entity.id
_entity.type
_entity.pdbx_description
1 polymer ?
#
loop_
_entity_poly.entity_id
_entity_poly.type
_entity_poly.pdbx_seq_one_letter_code
_entity_poly.pdbx_strand_id
1 'polypeptide(L)'
;MTRREGPPLADLLNRMVATPADFLREIPLNPKLGDFNILALINDLFLHIDGTPLKAHETGIFIFKKQAVAAYRNHMRLAAFTAWLLFEPLGHQPGLFRQHLIEWLSKGLAELGHWVTPEQVRLESDRREEFVRLCLRALGLRPAGESIHQAEDRLSTLDSAERARTVEKARLAEQRAREIREAMARKRAQEAAATYGRE
;
A
#
# COMPACT_ATOMS: atom_id res chain seq x y z
N MET A 1 14.37 11.43 12.29
CA MET A 1 14.92 11.05 10.97
C MET A 1 14.64 12.17 10.00
N THR A 2 15.66 12.76 9.40
CA THR A 2 15.54 13.89 8.46
C THR A 2 14.96 13.40 7.13
N ARG A 3 13.71 13.78 6.79
CA ARG A 3 13.15 13.54 5.45
C ARG A 3 13.69 14.57 4.48
N ARG A 4 14.31 14.09 3.40
CA ARG A 4 14.88 14.93 2.33
C ARG A 4 13.76 15.51 1.46
N GLU A 5 14.02 16.62 0.80
CA GLU A 5 13.11 17.11 -0.24
C GLU A 5 13.13 16.18 -1.44
N GLY A 6 11.94 15.80 -1.87
CA GLY A 6 11.69 15.17 -3.15
C GLY A 6 11.09 16.16 -4.14
N PRO A 7 10.42 15.67 -5.19
CA PRO A 7 9.80 16.52 -6.20
C PRO A 7 8.66 17.41 -5.66
N PRO A 8 8.30 18.49 -6.37
CA PRO A 8 7.12 19.29 -6.05
C PRO A 8 5.84 18.45 -6.11
N LEU A 9 4.95 18.64 -5.12
CA LEU A 9 3.70 17.88 -5.04
C LEU A 9 2.83 18.06 -6.29
N ALA A 10 2.75 19.29 -6.80
CA ALA A 10 1.92 19.63 -7.95
C ALA A 10 2.30 18.81 -9.20
N ASP A 11 3.60 18.61 -9.44
CA ASP A 11 4.11 17.85 -10.58
C ASP A 11 3.73 16.37 -10.46
N LEU A 12 3.85 15.82 -9.26
CA LEU A 12 3.45 14.45 -8.95
C LEU A 12 1.94 14.24 -9.11
N LEU A 13 1.12 15.16 -8.61
CA LEU A 13 -0.33 15.12 -8.76
C LEU A 13 -0.77 15.21 -10.23
N ASN A 14 -0.17 16.12 -10.99
CA ASN A 14 -0.41 16.27 -12.43
C ASN A 14 -0.03 14.99 -13.18
N ARG A 15 1.12 14.40 -12.85
CA ARG A 15 1.56 13.13 -13.42
C ARG A 15 0.60 11.98 -13.13
N MET A 16 0.02 11.93 -11.92
CA MET A 16 -1.00 10.94 -11.56
C MET A 16 -2.29 11.13 -12.38
N VAL A 17 -2.71 12.37 -12.65
CA VAL A 17 -3.85 12.63 -13.55
C VAL A 17 -3.55 12.17 -14.96
N ALA A 18 -2.33 12.43 -15.43
CA ALA A 18 -1.82 12.04 -16.74
C ALA A 18 -1.44 10.55 -16.85
N THR A 19 -1.84 9.70 -15.90
CA THR A 19 -1.56 8.25 -15.95
C THR A 19 -2.14 7.64 -17.23
N PRO A 20 -1.32 6.98 -18.08
CA PRO A 20 -1.79 6.35 -19.30
C PRO A 20 -2.84 5.27 -19.02
N ALA A 21 -3.81 5.12 -19.92
CA ALA A 21 -4.88 4.13 -19.76
C ALA A 21 -4.35 2.69 -19.64
N ASP A 22 -3.16 2.40 -20.17
CA ASP A 22 -2.53 1.08 -20.08
C ASP A 22 -2.23 0.66 -18.65
N PHE A 23 -1.96 1.61 -17.75
CA PHE A 23 -1.76 1.35 -16.33
C PHE A 23 -3.06 1.03 -15.58
N LEU A 24 -4.23 1.27 -16.20
CA LEU A 24 -5.54 0.93 -15.64
C LEU A 24 -6.01 -0.47 -16.03
N ARG A 25 -5.34 -1.14 -16.98
CA ARG A 25 -5.73 -2.47 -17.45
C ARG A 25 -5.66 -3.51 -16.32
N GLU A 26 -6.38 -4.61 -16.51
CA GLU A 26 -6.25 -5.74 -15.60
C GLU A 26 -4.84 -6.36 -15.71
N ILE A 27 -4.25 -6.68 -14.56
CA ILE A 27 -2.97 -7.37 -14.51
C ILE A 27 -3.21 -8.87 -14.70
N PRO A 28 -2.57 -9.52 -15.69
CA PRO A 28 -2.70 -10.95 -15.89
C PRO A 28 -2.15 -11.71 -14.69
N LEU A 29 -2.82 -12.78 -14.27
CA LEU A 29 -2.36 -13.63 -13.16
C LEU A 29 -1.09 -14.40 -13.51
N ASN A 30 -0.91 -14.71 -14.79
CA ASN A 30 0.31 -15.27 -15.31
C ASN A 30 1.03 -14.22 -16.18
N PRO A 31 2.20 -13.72 -15.75
CA PRO A 31 2.97 -12.73 -16.52
C PRO A 31 3.37 -13.19 -17.92
N LYS A 32 3.37 -14.50 -18.19
CA LYS A 32 3.68 -15.08 -19.51
C LYS A 32 2.49 -15.11 -20.48
N LEU A 33 1.27 -14.84 -20.00
CA LEU A 33 0.03 -15.00 -20.78
C LEU A 33 -0.68 -13.66 -21.06
N GLY A 34 -0.02 -12.52 -20.89
CA GLY A 34 -0.65 -11.23 -21.17
C GLY A 34 0.33 -10.16 -21.65
N ASP A 35 -0.22 -9.09 -22.22
CA ASP A 35 0.52 -8.01 -22.87
C ASP A 35 1.14 -7.01 -21.87
N PHE A 36 0.77 -7.11 -20.59
CA PHE A 36 1.27 -6.24 -19.53
C PHE A 36 2.10 -7.02 -18.52
N ASN A 37 3.42 -6.82 -18.55
CA ASN A 37 4.36 -7.50 -17.65
C ASN A 37 4.80 -6.57 -16.52
N ILE A 38 4.18 -6.74 -15.35
CA ILE A 38 4.50 -5.94 -14.16
C ILE A 38 5.97 -6.09 -13.72
N LEU A 39 6.55 -7.29 -13.84
CA LEU A 39 7.95 -7.52 -13.47
C LEU A 39 8.90 -6.74 -14.36
N ALA A 40 8.62 -6.65 -15.66
CA ALA A 40 9.41 -5.85 -16.59
C ALA A 40 9.31 -4.35 -16.24
N LEU A 41 8.09 -3.85 -16.02
CA LEU A 41 7.87 -2.46 -15.63
C LEU A 41 8.61 -2.08 -14.33
N ILE A 42 8.53 -2.92 -13.29
CA ILE A 42 9.26 -2.66 -12.05
C ILE A 42 10.76 -2.78 -12.27
N ASN A 43 11.22 -3.76 -13.04
CA ASN A 43 12.65 -3.86 -13.38
C ASN A 43 13.16 -2.59 -14.08
N ASP A 44 12.39 -2.03 -15.01
CA ASP A 44 12.75 -0.80 -15.72
C ASP A 44 12.79 0.40 -14.77
N LEU A 45 11.90 0.47 -13.78
CA LEU A 45 11.97 1.46 -12.70
C LEU A 45 13.28 1.36 -11.91
N PHE A 46 13.70 0.14 -11.52
CA PHE A 46 14.97 -0.06 -10.81
C PHE A 46 16.18 0.24 -11.70
N LEU A 47 16.14 -0.11 -12.98
CA LEU A 47 17.18 0.28 -13.94
C LEU A 47 17.28 1.80 -14.08
N HIS A 48 16.15 2.50 -14.13
CA HIS A 48 16.12 3.95 -14.23
C HIS A 48 16.68 4.63 -12.97
N ILE A 49 16.16 4.27 -11.80
CA ILE A 49 16.51 4.93 -10.53
C ILE A 49 17.87 4.47 -10.02
N ASP A 50 18.15 3.18 -10.02
CA ASP A 50 19.33 2.60 -9.36
C ASP A 50 20.42 2.17 -10.36
N GLY A 51 20.12 2.09 -11.66
CA GLY A 51 21.05 1.57 -12.67
C GLY A 51 21.26 0.06 -12.59
N THR A 52 20.58 -0.63 -11.66
CA THR A 52 20.76 -2.07 -11.44
C THR A 52 19.43 -2.80 -11.54
N PRO A 53 19.36 -3.92 -12.28
CA PRO A 53 18.12 -4.67 -12.45
C PRO A 53 17.66 -5.28 -11.13
N LEU A 54 16.40 -5.72 -11.10
CA LEU A 54 15.89 -6.54 -10.00
C LEU A 54 16.68 -7.84 -9.89
N LYS A 55 17.10 -8.19 -8.67
CA LYS A 55 17.75 -9.46 -8.36
C LYS A 55 16.71 -10.55 -8.20
N ALA A 56 17.08 -11.80 -8.45
CA ALA A 56 16.16 -12.94 -8.38
C ALA A 56 15.45 -13.11 -7.03
N HIS A 57 16.10 -12.75 -5.91
CA HIS A 57 15.47 -12.81 -4.59
C HIS A 57 14.45 -11.67 -4.36
N GLU A 58 14.54 -10.58 -5.11
CA GLU A 58 13.66 -9.42 -5.01
C GLU A 58 12.42 -9.58 -5.89
N THR A 59 12.44 -10.45 -6.91
CA THR A 59 11.27 -10.67 -7.80
C THR A 59 10.18 -11.52 -7.15
N GLY A 60 10.51 -12.28 -6.11
CA GLY A 60 9.57 -13.16 -5.40
C GLY A 60 8.35 -12.44 -4.83
N ILE A 61 8.45 -11.13 -4.60
CA ILE A 61 7.37 -10.28 -4.09
C ILE A 61 6.25 -10.04 -5.11
N PHE A 62 6.54 -10.17 -6.40
CA PHE A 62 5.57 -9.96 -7.50
C PHE A 62 5.02 -11.29 -8.04
N ILE A 63 5.29 -12.41 -7.37
CA ILE A 63 4.78 -13.72 -7.79
C ILE A 63 3.40 -13.95 -7.18
N PHE A 64 2.41 -14.15 -8.06
CA PHE A 64 1.03 -14.47 -7.67
C PHE A 64 0.96 -15.74 -6.80
N LYS A 65 0.25 -15.65 -5.67
CA LYS A 65 -0.15 -16.80 -4.84
C LYS A 65 -1.66 -17.02 -4.99
N LYS A 66 -2.06 -18.26 -5.31
CA LYS A 66 -3.44 -18.63 -5.71
C LYS A 66 -4.57 -18.19 -4.76
N GLN A 67 -4.28 -17.85 -3.51
CA GLN A 67 -5.26 -17.64 -2.44
C GLN A 67 -5.83 -16.22 -2.33
N ALA A 68 -5.45 -15.26 -3.18
CA ALA A 68 -5.98 -13.89 -3.08
C ALA A 68 -5.94 -13.11 -4.41
N VAL A 69 -6.66 -13.60 -5.42
CA VAL A 69 -6.67 -13.04 -6.79
C VAL A 69 -6.95 -11.53 -6.81
N ALA A 70 -8.03 -11.08 -6.18
CA ALA A 70 -8.44 -9.67 -6.22
C ALA A 70 -7.43 -8.75 -5.51
N ALA A 71 -6.98 -9.13 -4.31
CA ALA A 71 -5.99 -8.37 -3.56
C ALA A 71 -4.66 -8.28 -4.31
N TYR A 72 -4.20 -9.39 -4.89
CA TYR A 72 -2.99 -9.41 -5.73
C TYR A 72 -3.13 -8.48 -6.94
N ARG A 73 -4.25 -8.54 -7.66
CA ARG A 73 -4.49 -7.65 -8.81
C ARG A 73 -4.45 -6.18 -8.38
N ASN A 74 -5.12 -5.83 -7.29
CA ASN A 74 -5.13 -4.46 -6.79
C ASN A 74 -3.72 -3.98 -6.42
N HIS A 75 -2.98 -4.81 -5.68
CA HIS A 75 -1.58 -4.57 -5.31
C HIS A 75 -0.70 -4.34 -6.55
N MET A 76 -0.75 -5.22 -7.55
CA MET A 76 0.07 -5.07 -8.76
C MET A 76 -0.28 -3.82 -9.58
N ARG A 77 -1.56 -3.42 -9.61
CA ARG A 77 -1.97 -2.16 -10.27
C ARG A 77 -1.46 -0.93 -9.53
N LEU A 78 -1.50 -0.94 -8.19
CA LEU A 78 -0.88 0.12 -7.39
C LEU A 78 0.65 0.16 -7.56
N ALA A 79 1.29 -1.00 -7.77
CA ALA A 79 2.72 -1.08 -8.08
C ALA A 79 3.02 -0.45 -9.45
N ALA A 80 2.17 -0.70 -10.46
CA ALA A 80 2.28 -0.04 -11.76
C ALA A 80 2.13 1.48 -11.64
N PHE A 81 1.15 1.96 -10.86
CA PHE A 81 0.95 3.39 -10.57
C PHE A 81 2.18 4.01 -9.88
N THR A 82 2.76 3.29 -8.92
CA THR A 82 3.99 3.71 -8.24
C THR A 82 5.15 3.82 -9.24
N ALA A 83 5.29 2.85 -10.15
CA ALA A 83 6.32 2.90 -11.18
C ALA A 83 6.12 4.10 -12.13
N TRP A 84 4.89 4.33 -12.60
CA TRP A 84 4.57 5.50 -13.41
C TRP A 84 4.92 6.80 -12.69
N LEU A 85 4.46 6.95 -11.45
CA LEU A 85 4.66 8.14 -10.62
C LEU A 85 6.14 8.47 -10.42
N LEU A 86 6.94 7.46 -10.08
CA LEU A 86 8.31 7.65 -9.62
C LEU A 86 9.36 7.66 -10.73
N PHE A 87 9.03 7.19 -11.93
CA PHE A 87 9.99 7.02 -13.02
C PHE A 87 10.75 8.31 -13.34
N GLU A 88 10.07 9.35 -13.81
CA GLU A 88 10.71 10.63 -14.15
C GLU A 88 11.14 11.48 -12.94
N PRO A 89 10.28 11.69 -11.92
CA PRO A 89 10.55 12.74 -10.93
C PRO A 89 11.74 12.46 -10.00
N LEU A 90 12.09 11.19 -9.77
CA LEU A 90 13.23 10.85 -8.91
C LEU A 90 14.56 10.89 -9.66
N GLY A 91 14.53 10.69 -10.98
CA GLY A 91 15.74 10.52 -11.79
C GLY A 91 16.65 9.40 -11.31
N HIS A 92 17.90 9.45 -11.76
CA HIS A 92 18.92 8.47 -11.39
C HIS A 92 19.53 8.78 -10.01
N GLN A 93 19.29 7.89 -9.04
CA GLN A 93 19.69 7.97 -7.63
C GLN A 93 20.21 6.61 -7.11
N PRO A 94 21.42 6.17 -7.54
CA PRO A 94 21.98 4.87 -7.19
C PRO A 94 22.03 4.59 -5.68
N GLY A 95 21.54 3.42 -5.28
CA GLY A 95 21.56 2.88 -3.93
C GLY A 95 20.67 3.59 -2.91
N LEU A 96 20.19 4.80 -3.22
CA LEU A 96 19.54 5.66 -2.24
C LEU A 96 18.18 5.12 -1.78
N PHE A 97 17.41 4.59 -2.72
CA PHE A 97 16.01 4.23 -2.48
C PHE A 97 15.73 2.73 -2.58
N ARG A 98 16.70 1.90 -2.98
CA ARG A 98 16.43 0.51 -3.38
C ARG A 98 15.65 -0.28 -2.33
N GLN A 99 16.16 -0.33 -1.09
CA GLN A 99 15.52 -1.10 -0.02
C GLN A 99 14.13 -0.54 0.35
N HIS A 100 14.02 0.79 0.44
CA HIS A 100 12.76 1.48 0.72
C HIS A 100 11.72 1.23 -0.36
N LEU A 101 12.12 1.25 -1.63
CA LEU A 101 11.25 0.98 -2.78
C LEU A 101 10.81 -0.48 -2.80
N ILE A 102 11.69 -1.43 -2.51
CA ILE A 102 11.33 -2.86 -2.38
C ILE A 102 10.31 -3.06 -1.25
N GLU A 103 10.54 -2.47 -0.07
CA GLU A 103 9.61 -2.58 1.06
C GLU A 103 8.26 -1.93 0.77
N TRP A 104 8.26 -0.76 0.12
CA TRP A 104 7.05 -0.09 -0.33
C TRP A 104 6.27 -0.93 -1.35
N LEU A 105 6.93 -1.36 -2.41
CA LEU A 105 6.32 -2.15 -3.48
C LEU A 105 5.82 -3.51 -2.99
N SER A 106 6.41 -4.09 -1.95
CA SER A 106 6.01 -5.40 -1.40
C SER A 106 4.94 -5.28 -0.32
N LYS A 107 5.27 -4.65 0.82
CA LYS A 107 4.41 -4.61 2.00
C LYS A 107 3.50 -3.38 1.98
N GLY A 108 4.07 -2.21 1.73
CA GLY A 108 3.34 -0.94 1.81
C GLY A 108 2.13 -0.88 0.88
N LEU A 109 2.32 -1.26 -0.39
CA LEU A 109 1.23 -1.30 -1.38
C LEU A 109 0.26 -2.46 -1.17
N ALA A 110 0.71 -3.60 -0.66
CA ALA A 110 -0.20 -4.70 -0.31
C ALA A 110 -1.16 -4.27 0.81
N GLU A 111 -0.65 -3.60 1.84
CA GLU A 111 -1.45 -3.06 2.94
C GLU A 111 -2.34 -1.91 2.48
N LEU A 112 -1.84 -1.01 1.62
CA LEU A 112 -2.64 0.07 1.03
C LEU A 112 -3.79 -0.45 0.16
N GLY A 113 -3.53 -1.50 -0.60
CA GLY A 113 -4.49 -2.13 -1.50
C GLY A 113 -5.69 -2.78 -0.80
N HIS A 114 -5.72 -2.85 0.53
CA HIS A 114 -6.92 -3.24 1.28
C HIS A 114 -7.97 -2.11 1.38
N TRP A 115 -7.57 -0.86 1.13
CA TRP A 115 -8.39 0.31 1.43
C TRP A 115 -8.56 1.25 0.23
N VAL A 116 -7.65 1.16 -0.72
CA VAL A 116 -7.59 2.06 -1.87
C VAL A 116 -7.42 1.25 -3.15
N THR A 117 -8.14 1.64 -4.19
CA THR A 117 -7.96 1.12 -5.55
C THR A 117 -7.31 2.16 -6.48
N PRO A 118 -6.66 1.74 -7.58
CA PRO A 118 -6.12 2.64 -8.59
C PRO A 118 -7.16 3.64 -9.14
N GLU A 119 -8.42 3.23 -9.27
CA GLU A 119 -9.52 4.10 -9.69
C GLU A 119 -9.73 5.24 -8.70
N GLN A 120 -9.73 4.94 -7.41
CA GLN A 120 -9.87 5.97 -6.37
C GLN A 120 -8.67 6.91 -6.38
N VAL A 121 -7.45 6.38 -6.47
CA VAL A 121 -6.23 7.22 -6.62
C VAL A 121 -6.32 8.13 -7.84
N ARG A 122 -6.86 7.64 -8.96
CA ARG A 122 -6.99 8.41 -10.19
C ARG A 122 -8.11 9.44 -10.13
N LEU A 123 -9.25 9.14 -9.53
CA LEU A 123 -10.46 9.96 -9.62
C LEU A 123 -10.66 10.88 -8.42
N GLU A 124 -10.30 10.44 -7.22
CA GLU A 124 -10.51 11.19 -5.97
C GLU A 124 -9.26 12.00 -5.63
N SER A 125 -9.39 13.33 -5.53
CA SER A 125 -8.26 14.25 -5.28
C SER A 125 -7.48 13.89 -4.01
N ASP A 126 -8.21 13.61 -2.93
CA ASP A 126 -7.62 13.37 -1.62
C ASP A 126 -6.88 12.04 -1.59
N ARG A 127 -7.44 10.99 -2.23
CA ARG A 127 -6.77 9.69 -2.40
C ARG A 127 -5.53 9.79 -3.27
N ARG A 128 -5.57 10.64 -4.29
CA ARG A 128 -4.41 10.91 -5.14
C ARG A 128 -3.30 11.56 -4.34
N GLU A 129 -3.62 12.59 -3.57
CA GLU A 129 -2.64 13.28 -2.72
C GLU A 129 -2.08 12.36 -1.63
N GLU A 130 -2.94 11.60 -0.96
CA GLU A 130 -2.57 10.57 0.03
C GLU A 130 -1.58 9.57 -0.58
N PHE A 131 -1.91 8.98 -1.74
CA PHE A 131 -1.06 8.03 -2.43
C PHE A 131 0.32 8.60 -2.77
N VAL A 132 0.38 9.81 -3.34
CA VAL A 132 1.63 10.49 -3.69
C VAL A 132 2.48 10.74 -2.43
N ARG A 133 1.87 11.26 -1.36
CA ARG A 133 2.57 11.51 -0.09
C ARG A 133 3.07 10.23 0.57
N LEU A 134 2.30 9.15 0.52
CA LEU A 134 2.71 7.84 1.03
C LEU A 134 3.91 7.29 0.25
N CYS A 135 3.91 7.40 -1.08
CA CYS A 135 5.06 7.01 -1.91
C CYS A 135 6.32 7.80 -1.52
N LEU A 136 6.23 9.14 -1.38
CA LEU A 136 7.35 9.95 -0.95
C LEU A 136 7.82 9.58 0.46
N ARG A 137 6.89 9.43 1.42
CA ARG A 137 7.19 9.05 2.80
C ARG A 137 7.92 7.71 2.87
N ALA A 138 7.49 6.73 2.08
CA ALA A 138 8.11 5.40 2.04
C ALA A 138 9.57 5.46 1.58
N LEU A 139 9.92 6.43 0.72
CA LEU A 139 11.29 6.68 0.26
C LEU A 139 12.08 7.63 1.15
N GLY A 140 11.53 8.06 2.29
CA GLY A 140 12.16 9.04 3.18
C GLY A 140 12.15 10.47 2.64
N LEU A 141 11.21 10.78 1.74
CA LEU A 141 11.05 12.08 1.10
C LEU A 141 9.83 12.84 1.63
N ARG A 142 9.88 14.16 1.48
CA ARG A 142 8.74 15.09 1.62
C ARG A 142 8.60 15.92 0.34
N PRO A 143 7.42 16.45 0.01
CA PRO A 143 7.29 17.35 -1.12
C PRO A 143 8.25 18.55 -1.03
N ALA A 144 8.75 19.01 -2.17
CA ALA A 144 9.55 20.24 -2.24
C ALA A 144 8.78 21.42 -1.63
N GLY A 145 9.46 22.24 -0.82
CA GLY A 145 8.88 23.43 -0.20
C GLY A 145 8.03 23.21 1.07
N GLU A 146 7.73 21.97 1.46
CA GLU A 146 7.01 21.68 2.71
C GLU A 146 7.95 21.29 3.84
N SER A 147 7.89 21.92 5.01
CA SER A 147 8.62 21.43 6.19
C SER A 147 8.20 19.99 6.57
N ILE A 148 9.03 19.31 7.38
CA ILE A 148 8.71 17.96 7.89
C ILE A 148 7.35 17.95 8.60
N HIS A 149 7.10 18.95 9.46
CA HIS A 149 5.85 19.08 10.19
C HIS A 149 4.65 19.31 9.26
N GLN A 150 4.78 20.17 8.24
CA GLN A 150 3.70 20.39 7.26
C GLN A 150 3.37 19.12 6.49
N ALA A 151 4.39 18.37 6.04
CA ALA A 151 4.18 17.14 5.29
C ALA A 151 3.51 16.05 6.14
N GLU A 152 3.87 15.94 7.41
CA GLU A 152 3.27 14.98 8.35
C GLU A 152 1.85 15.36 8.76
N ASP A 153 1.62 16.63 9.10
CA ASP A 153 0.32 17.14 9.46
C ASP A 153 -0.66 16.95 8.29
N ARG A 154 -0.26 17.35 7.08
CA ARG A 154 -1.10 17.18 5.89
C ARG A 154 -1.40 15.72 5.60
N LEU A 155 -0.42 14.82 5.70
CA LEU A 155 -0.67 13.40 5.52
C LEU A 155 -1.65 12.87 6.58
N SER A 156 -1.53 13.27 7.85
CA SER A 156 -2.47 12.87 8.91
C SER A 156 -3.90 13.33 8.64
N THR A 157 -4.08 14.51 8.03
CA THR A 157 -5.41 15.01 7.64
C THR A 157 -6.01 14.24 6.46
N LEU A 158 -5.17 13.76 5.54
CA LEU A 158 -5.60 12.98 4.38
C LEU A 158 -5.88 11.52 4.72
N ASP A 159 -5.28 11.01 5.81
CA ASP A 159 -5.31 9.61 6.21
C ASP A 159 -6.68 9.17 6.80
N SER A 160 -7.73 9.42 6.02
CA SER A 160 -9.08 8.96 6.23
C SER A 160 -9.18 7.44 6.04
N ALA A 161 -8.24 6.83 5.29
CA ALA A 161 -8.09 5.37 5.21
C ALA A 161 -7.52 4.77 6.50
N GLU A 162 -6.57 5.39 7.19
CA GLU A 162 -6.07 4.96 8.51
C GLU A 162 -7.11 5.20 9.60
N ARG A 163 -7.94 6.24 9.47
CA ARG A 163 -9.17 6.36 10.25
C ARG A 163 -10.13 5.19 9.99
N ALA A 164 -10.41 4.84 8.73
CA ALA A 164 -11.22 3.67 8.39
C ALA A 164 -10.60 2.34 8.88
N ARG A 165 -9.27 2.17 8.77
CA ARG A 165 -8.51 1.04 9.33
C ARG A 165 -8.66 0.95 10.84
N THR A 166 -8.60 2.09 11.53
CA THR A 166 -8.71 2.16 12.98
C THR A 166 -10.13 1.79 13.41
N VAL A 167 -11.15 2.28 12.70
CA VAL A 167 -12.54 1.91 12.94
C VAL A 167 -12.75 0.41 12.73
N GLU A 168 -12.23 -0.18 11.64
CA GLU A 168 -12.38 -1.61 11.38
C GLU A 168 -11.60 -2.48 12.38
N LYS A 169 -10.37 -2.09 12.76
CA LYS A 169 -9.62 -2.74 13.83
C LYS A 169 -10.36 -2.68 15.17
N ALA A 170 -10.97 -1.53 15.49
CA ALA A 170 -11.78 -1.36 16.69
C ALA A 170 -13.03 -2.26 16.66
N ARG A 171 -13.71 -2.34 15.51
CA ARG A 171 -14.87 -3.21 15.30
C ARG A 171 -14.51 -4.69 15.48
N LEU A 172 -13.41 -5.15 14.89
CA LEU A 172 -12.93 -6.54 15.03
C LEU A 172 -12.51 -6.86 16.47
N ALA A 173 -11.87 -5.90 17.17
CA ALA A 173 -11.51 -6.05 18.57
C ALA A 173 -12.76 -6.14 19.47
N GLU A 174 -13.78 -5.33 19.21
CA GLU A 174 -15.05 -5.36 19.92
C GLU A 174 -15.79 -6.69 19.72
N GLN A 175 -15.84 -7.19 18.49
CA GLN A 175 -16.43 -8.49 18.17
C GLN A 175 -15.74 -9.62 18.95
N ARG A 176 -14.40 -9.67 18.93
CA ARG A 176 -13.64 -10.66 19.71
C ARG A 176 -13.89 -10.53 21.22
N ALA A 177 -13.94 -9.31 21.75
CA ALA A 177 -14.23 -9.07 23.17
C ALA A 177 -15.65 -9.52 23.56
N ARG A 178 -16.61 -9.44 22.63
CA ARG A 178 -17.97 -9.95 22.83
C ARG A 178 -18.00 -11.48 22.83
N GLU A 179 -17.36 -12.13 21.87
CA GLU A 179 -17.26 -13.59 21.79
C GLU A 179 -16.65 -14.18 23.07
N ILE A 180 -15.58 -13.56 23.59
CA ILE A 180 -14.93 -13.97 24.84
C ILE A 180 -15.91 -13.83 26.02
N ARG A 181 -16.65 -12.71 26.12
CA ARG A 181 -17.63 -12.50 27.19
C ARG A 181 -18.75 -13.55 27.15
N GLU A 182 -19.27 -13.83 25.96
CA GLU A 182 -20.32 -14.84 25.76
C GLU A 182 -19.83 -16.26 26.05
N ALA A 183 -18.57 -16.59 25.73
CA ALA A 183 -17.96 -17.87 26.08
C ALA A 183 -17.76 -18.02 27.60
N MET A 184 -17.27 -16.97 28.26
CA MET A 184 -17.09 -16.94 29.72
C MET A 184 -18.43 -17.07 30.47
N ALA A 185 -19.48 -16.39 29.99
CA ALA A 185 -20.83 -16.50 30.56
C ALA A 185 -21.41 -17.91 30.41
N ARG A 186 -21.28 -18.52 29.22
CA ARG A 186 -21.71 -19.91 28.98
C ARG A 186 -20.99 -20.90 29.87
N LYS A 187 -19.67 -20.77 30.03
CA LYS A 187 -18.87 -21.63 30.90
C LYS A 187 -19.31 -21.54 32.36
N ARG A 188 -19.52 -20.32 32.88
CA ARG A 188 -20.04 -20.11 34.24
C ARG A 188 -21.42 -20.72 34.46
N ALA A 189 -22.32 -20.59 33.48
CA ALA A 189 -23.66 -21.18 33.56
C ALA A 189 -23.61 -22.73 33.59
N GLN A 190 -22.72 -23.34 32.81
CA GLN A 190 -22.49 -24.79 32.81
C GLN A 190 -21.91 -25.27 34.15
N GLU A 191 -20.94 -24.53 34.71
CA GLU A 191 -20.33 -24.85 36.01
C GLU A 191 -21.33 -24.72 37.17
N ALA A 192 -22.20 -23.70 37.14
CA ALA A 192 -23.27 -23.55 38.13
C ALA A 192 -24.30 -24.69 38.04
N ALA A 193 -24.74 -25.05 36.83
CA ALA A 193 -25.68 -26.16 36.63
C ALA A 193 -25.07 -27.52 37.04
N ALA A 194 -23.79 -27.74 36.80
CA ALA A 194 -23.08 -28.95 37.21
C ALA A 194 -22.88 -29.05 38.74
N THR A 195 -22.86 -27.90 39.43
CA THR A 195 -22.72 -27.84 40.90
C THR A 195 -24.07 -28.13 41.58
N TYR A 196 -25.18 -27.61 41.05
CA TYR A 196 -26.53 -27.83 41.59
C TYR A 196 -27.12 -29.23 41.31
N GLY A 197 -26.61 -29.97 40.32
CA GLY A 197 -27.05 -31.34 40.03
C GLY A 197 -26.40 -32.43 40.88
N ARG A 198 -25.64 -32.06 41.93
CA ARG A 198 -24.79 -32.98 42.72
C ARG A 198 -25.16 -33.07 44.21
N GLU A 199 -26.29 -32.47 44.60
CA GLU A 199 -26.95 -32.63 45.90
C GLU A 199 -28.19 -33.53 45.74
#